data_AF-A0A9E1SH19-F1
#
_entry.id   AF-A0A9E1SH19-F1
#
_cell.length_a   1.000
_cell.length_b   1.000
_cell.length_c   1.000
_cell.angle_alpha   90.00
_cell.angle_beta   90.00
_cell.angle_gamma   90.00
#
_symmetry.space_group_name_H-M   'P 1'
#
loop_
_entity.id
_entity.type
_entity.pdbx_description
1 polymer ?
#
loop_
_entity_poly.entity_id
_entity_poly.type
_entity_poly.pdbx_seq_one_letter_code
_entity_poly.pdbx_strand_id
1 'polypeptide(L)'
;MFLKILLLIFISFSASANTNIPIKPDSITIIGETHRHPESINLFQSLIQSHLKNNQCLTVALEINSNQQSVINQGKVSDIEISSIIDHPAYRKMIADLVTQQRNGACLKLLAIDAGDDIDMGRDEWMAISLARLVGETPVLALLGSLHTLKKVNWDLSMTNGSPSVAEVLSEQGYNVKSYPQVGLDTECGNSLQYRLISAKYT
;
A
#
# COMPACT_ATOMS: atom_id res chain seq x y z
N MET A 1 0.33 -58.94 -5.31
CA MET A 1 1.14 -57.88 -5.93
C MET A 1 0.42 -56.56 -5.67
N PHE A 2 0.80 -55.81 -4.62
CA PHE A 2 0.16 -54.53 -4.28
C PHE A 2 1.10 -53.39 -4.65
N LEU A 3 0.66 -52.57 -5.61
CA LEU A 3 1.38 -51.38 -6.09
C LEU A 3 1.13 -50.24 -5.09
N LYS A 4 2.15 -49.88 -4.29
CA LYS A 4 2.12 -48.69 -3.43
C LYS A 4 2.41 -47.46 -4.29
N ILE A 5 1.39 -46.64 -4.53
CA ILE A 5 1.55 -45.31 -5.14
C ILE A 5 2.06 -44.38 -4.03
N LEU A 6 3.29 -43.90 -4.19
CA LEU A 6 3.91 -42.90 -3.31
C LEU A 6 3.41 -41.51 -3.74
N LEU A 7 2.49 -40.93 -2.96
CA LEU A 7 1.97 -39.59 -3.17
C LEU A 7 3.03 -38.56 -2.71
N LEU A 8 3.77 -38.00 -3.67
CA LEU A 8 4.68 -36.88 -3.44
C LEU A 8 3.85 -35.60 -3.22
N ILE A 9 3.67 -35.22 -1.96
CA ILE A 9 3.13 -33.91 -1.60
C ILE A 9 4.23 -32.88 -1.91
N PHE A 10 4.08 -32.15 -3.01
CA PHE A 10 4.87 -30.96 -3.28
C PHE A 10 4.44 -29.87 -2.29
N ILE A 11 5.17 -29.75 -1.19
CA ILE A 11 5.07 -28.59 -0.30
C ILE A 11 5.83 -27.46 -1.02
N SER A 12 5.09 -26.62 -1.74
CA SER A 12 5.62 -25.36 -2.27
C SER A 12 5.94 -24.45 -1.09
N PHE A 13 7.20 -24.40 -0.67
CA PHE A 13 7.68 -23.35 0.21
C PHE A 13 7.79 -22.06 -0.61
N SER A 14 6.78 -21.20 -0.51
CA SER A 14 6.94 -19.80 -0.89
C SER A 14 7.97 -19.20 0.06
N ALA A 15 9.17 -18.91 -0.46
CA ALA A 15 10.16 -18.11 0.25
C ALA A 15 9.57 -16.71 0.42
N SER A 16 8.95 -16.46 1.57
CA SER A 16 8.59 -15.11 1.99
C SER A 16 9.90 -14.37 2.21
N ALA A 17 10.21 -13.41 1.32
CA ALA A 17 11.25 -12.43 1.60
C ALA A 17 10.90 -11.80 2.95
N ASN A 18 11.76 -12.02 3.95
CA ASN A 18 11.58 -11.53 5.32
C ASN A 18 11.75 -10.00 5.30
N THR A 19 10.73 -9.30 4.81
CA THR A 19 10.69 -7.86 4.64
C THR A 19 10.22 -7.26 5.95
N ASN A 20 11.18 -7.09 6.87
CA ASN A 20 10.92 -6.40 8.13
C ASN A 20 10.79 -4.90 7.86
N ILE A 21 9.65 -4.46 7.32
CA ILE A 21 9.31 -3.05 7.15
C ILE A 21 8.71 -2.57 8.49
N PRO A 22 9.42 -1.72 9.24
CA PRO A 22 8.91 -1.26 10.52
C PRO A 22 7.78 -0.24 10.32
N ILE A 23 6.63 -0.50 10.93
CA ILE A 23 5.54 0.47 11.08
C ILE A 23 5.70 1.10 12.47
N LYS A 24 5.95 2.41 12.53
CA LYS A 24 6.27 3.10 13.79
C LYS A 24 5.14 4.06 14.20
N PRO A 25 4.98 4.34 15.50
CA PRO A 25 4.17 5.46 15.97
C PRO A 25 4.59 6.77 15.29
N ASP A 26 3.63 7.68 15.13
CA ASP A 26 3.83 9.02 14.58
C ASP A 26 4.56 9.03 13.23
N SER A 27 4.32 8.01 12.41
CA SER A 27 4.96 7.84 11.11
C SER A 27 3.98 7.39 10.04
N ILE A 28 4.33 7.72 8.80
CA ILE A 28 3.62 7.31 7.60
C ILE A 28 4.53 6.35 6.83
N THR A 29 4.11 5.09 6.72
CA THR A 29 4.76 4.10 5.86
C THR A 29 3.97 3.99 4.57
N ILE A 30 4.61 4.23 3.43
CA ILE A 30 4.00 4.16 2.11
C ILE A 30 4.62 2.99 1.35
N ILE A 31 3.78 2.06 0.88
CA ILE A 31 4.17 1.00 -0.06
C ILE A 31 3.75 1.48 -1.45
N GLY A 32 4.71 1.63 -2.34
CA GLY A 32 4.46 1.96 -3.74
C GLY A 32 4.31 0.69 -4.55
N GLU A 33 3.15 0.47 -5.17
CA GLU A 33 2.92 -0.72 -6.00
C GLU A 33 3.02 -0.44 -7.49
N THR A 34 3.25 -1.50 -8.27
CA THR A 34 2.75 -1.56 -9.64
C THR A 34 1.34 -2.14 -9.57
N HIS A 35 0.35 -1.39 -10.07
CA HIS A 35 -1.05 -1.82 -9.97
C HIS A 35 -1.31 -3.17 -10.64
N ARG A 36 -2.33 -3.88 -10.13
CA ARG A 36 -2.79 -5.19 -10.64
C ARG A 36 -1.79 -6.33 -10.44
N HIS A 37 -0.83 -6.18 -9.54
CA HIS A 37 0.08 -7.24 -9.12
C HIS A 37 -0.32 -7.78 -7.74
N PRO A 38 -0.78 -9.05 -7.63
CA PRO A 38 -1.22 -9.62 -6.35
C PRO A 38 -0.10 -9.70 -5.30
N GLU A 39 1.17 -9.67 -5.71
CA GLU A 39 2.32 -9.71 -4.82
C GLU A 39 2.42 -8.46 -3.93
N SER A 40 2.11 -7.28 -4.50
CA SER A 40 2.01 -6.02 -3.76
C SER A 40 0.95 -6.11 -2.67
N ILE A 41 -0.22 -6.66 -3.04
CA ILE A 41 -1.33 -6.91 -2.11
C ILE A 41 -0.92 -7.89 -1.01
N ASN A 42 -0.24 -8.99 -1.36
CA ASN A 42 0.20 -9.99 -0.41
C ASN A 42 1.20 -9.42 0.60
N LEU A 43 2.19 -8.65 0.13
CA LEU A 43 3.13 -7.95 1.01
C LEU A 43 2.36 -7.02 1.95
N PHE A 44 1.50 -6.15 1.40
CA PHE A 44 0.76 -5.17 2.17
C PHE A 44 -0.12 -5.82 3.25
N GLN A 45 -0.85 -6.88 2.90
CA GLN A 45 -1.65 -7.66 3.85
C GLN A 45 -0.78 -8.30 4.94
N SER A 46 0.41 -8.81 4.60
CA SER A 46 1.33 -9.40 5.58
C SER A 46 1.82 -8.37 6.61
N LEU A 47 2.07 -7.12 6.19
CA LEU A 47 2.45 -6.03 7.08
C LEU A 47 1.31 -5.68 8.04
N ILE A 48 0.08 -5.56 7.52
CA ILE A 48 -1.12 -5.30 8.32
C ILE A 48 -1.30 -6.41 9.35
N GLN A 49 -1.29 -7.67 8.93
CA GLN A 49 -1.47 -8.82 9.80
C GLN A 49 -0.38 -8.90 10.87
N SER A 50 0.87 -8.64 10.51
CA SER A 50 2.00 -8.64 11.45
C SER A 50 1.83 -7.57 12.53
N HIS A 51 1.42 -6.35 12.14
CA HIS A 51 1.21 -5.24 13.07
C HIS A 51 0.01 -5.49 14.01
N LEU A 52 -1.11 -5.95 13.46
CA LEU A 52 -2.34 -6.19 14.23
C LEU A 52 -2.22 -7.34 15.26
N LYS A 53 -1.32 -8.31 15.06
CA LYS A 53 -1.11 -9.45 15.99
C LYS A 53 -0.80 -9.03 17.43
N ASN A 54 -0.25 -7.85 17.63
CA ASN A 54 0.11 -7.34 18.96
C ASN A 54 -0.97 -6.42 19.54
N ASN A 55 -2.22 -6.47 19.04
CA ASN A 55 -3.30 -5.54 19.36
C ASN A 55 -2.93 -4.06 19.12
N GLN A 56 -1.95 -3.82 18.25
CA GLN A 56 -1.53 -2.47 17.90
C GLN A 56 -2.49 -1.90 16.88
N CYS A 57 -2.90 -0.65 17.11
CA CYS A 57 -3.80 0.04 16.21
C CYS A 57 -3.07 0.46 14.92
N LEU A 58 -3.79 0.40 13.80
CA LEU A 58 -3.27 0.75 12.49
C LEU A 58 -4.31 1.52 11.68
N THR A 59 -3.89 2.61 11.04
CA THR A 59 -4.67 3.21 9.96
C THR A 59 -4.12 2.76 8.62
N VAL A 60 -4.98 2.13 7.81
CA VAL A 60 -4.68 1.72 6.44
C VAL A 60 -5.30 2.74 5.48
N ALA A 61 -4.47 3.34 4.64
CA ALA A 61 -4.91 4.29 3.62
C ALA A 61 -4.72 3.70 2.22
N LEU A 62 -5.75 3.79 1.39
CA LEU A 62 -5.77 3.22 0.05
C LEU A 62 -6.00 4.31 -1.01
N GLU A 63 -5.34 4.14 -2.17
CA GLU A 63 -5.61 4.93 -3.37
C GLU A 63 -7.00 4.58 -3.94
N ILE A 64 -8.01 5.13 -3.29
CA ILE A 64 -9.43 5.08 -3.62
C ILE A 64 -9.93 6.51 -3.40
N ASN A 65 -10.83 6.97 -4.28
CA ASN A 65 -11.39 8.31 -4.17
C ASN A 65 -12.04 8.51 -2.79
N SER A 66 -11.59 9.55 -2.07
CA SER A 66 -12.00 9.87 -0.71
C SER A 66 -13.51 10.11 -0.56
N ASN A 67 -14.22 10.52 -1.63
CA ASN A 67 -15.68 10.64 -1.61
C ASN A 67 -16.42 9.30 -1.41
N GLN A 68 -15.73 8.17 -1.56
CA GLN A 68 -16.28 6.82 -1.37
C GLN A 68 -16.11 6.27 0.05
N GLN A 69 -15.56 7.05 0.97
CA GLN A 69 -15.40 6.63 2.36
C GLN A 69 -16.73 6.17 2.98
N SER A 70 -17.85 6.80 2.60
CA SER A 70 -19.18 6.42 3.09
C SER A 70 -19.61 5.00 2.65
N VAL A 71 -19.21 4.57 1.45
CA VAL A 71 -19.47 3.23 0.90
C VAL A 71 -18.60 2.18 1.60
N ILE A 72 -17.33 2.52 1.86
CA ILE A 72 -16.40 1.69 2.64
C ILE A 72 -16.94 1.48 4.07
N ASN A 73 -17.42 2.54 4.72
CA ASN A 73 -17.98 2.45 6.08
C ASN A 73 -19.25 1.58 6.12
N GLN A 74 -20.05 1.60 5.06
CA GLN A 74 -21.19 0.68 4.86
C GLN A 74 -20.75 -0.74 4.47
N GLY A 75 -19.46 -0.97 4.24
CA GLY A 75 -18.86 -2.26 3.88
C GLY A 75 -19.42 -2.89 2.61
N LYS A 76 -19.89 -2.05 1.69
CA LYS A 76 -20.42 -2.45 0.39
C LYS A 76 -19.29 -2.45 -0.63
N VAL A 77 -18.36 -3.39 -0.50
CA VAL A 77 -17.11 -3.39 -1.30
C VAL A 77 -17.35 -3.55 -2.81
N SER A 78 -18.44 -4.23 -3.20
CA SER A 78 -18.88 -4.33 -4.60
C SER A 78 -19.26 -2.99 -5.21
N ASP A 79 -19.68 -2.04 -4.37
CA ASP A 79 -20.25 -0.76 -4.79
C ASP A 79 -19.20 0.36 -4.83
N ILE A 80 -17.96 0.05 -4.42
CA ILE A 80 -16.84 0.99 -4.52
C ILE A 80 -16.47 1.10 -6.00
N GLU A 81 -16.43 2.31 -6.53
CA GLU A 81 -15.94 2.61 -7.87
C GLU A 81 -14.41 2.75 -7.81
N ILE A 82 -13.66 1.77 -8.33
CA ILE A 82 -12.19 1.83 -8.32
C ILE A 82 -11.76 2.10 -9.76
N SER A 83 -10.82 3.04 -9.95
CA SER A 83 -10.22 3.30 -11.27
C SER A 83 -9.78 1.97 -11.88
N SER A 84 -10.09 1.76 -13.16
CA SER A 84 -9.75 0.51 -13.83
C SER A 84 -8.25 0.22 -13.77
N ILE A 85 -7.39 1.24 -13.74
CA ILE A 85 -5.93 1.09 -13.61
C ILE A 85 -5.57 0.31 -12.34
N ILE A 86 -6.28 0.54 -11.24
CA ILE A 86 -6.04 -0.04 -9.92
C ILE A 86 -6.90 -1.30 -9.72
N ASP A 87 -8.13 -1.30 -10.23
CA ASP A 87 -9.12 -2.32 -9.92
C ASP A 87 -8.70 -3.71 -10.42
N HIS A 88 -8.62 -4.65 -9.48
CA HIS A 88 -8.38 -6.07 -9.74
C HIS A 88 -8.87 -6.94 -8.57
N PRO A 89 -9.13 -8.25 -8.81
CA PRO A 89 -9.74 -9.12 -7.80
C PRO A 89 -9.00 -9.19 -6.46
N ALA A 90 -7.66 -9.19 -6.46
CA ALA A 90 -6.88 -9.24 -5.23
C ALA A 90 -7.06 -7.98 -4.37
N TYR A 91 -7.08 -6.80 -4.98
CA TYR A 91 -7.35 -5.53 -4.29
C TYR A 91 -8.75 -5.48 -3.70
N ARG A 92 -9.76 -5.87 -4.49
CA ARG A 92 -11.16 -5.98 -4.02
C ARG A 92 -11.28 -6.92 -2.83
N LYS A 93 -10.63 -8.09 -2.90
CA LYS A 93 -10.60 -9.05 -1.79
C LYS A 93 -9.93 -8.46 -0.56
N MET A 94 -8.79 -7.79 -0.71
CA MET A 94 -8.10 -7.13 0.40
C MET A 94 -9.01 -6.09 1.08
N ILE A 95 -9.70 -5.24 0.32
CA ILE A 95 -10.63 -4.26 0.87
C ILE A 95 -11.75 -4.96 1.67
N ALA A 96 -12.34 -6.02 1.13
CA ALA A 96 -13.36 -6.82 1.82
C ALA A 96 -12.85 -7.44 3.13
N ASP A 97 -11.64 -7.99 3.12
CA ASP A 97 -11.01 -8.56 4.31
C ASP A 97 -10.74 -7.48 5.38
N LEU A 98 -10.31 -6.28 4.98
CA LEU A 98 -10.03 -5.17 5.90
C LEU A 98 -11.31 -4.57 6.51
N VAL A 99 -12.34 -4.37 5.69
CA VAL A 99 -13.68 -3.95 6.15
C VAL A 99 -14.24 -4.95 7.16
N THR A 100 -14.09 -6.25 6.88
CA THR A 100 -14.55 -7.32 7.78
C THR A 100 -13.79 -7.30 9.11
N GLN A 101 -12.46 -7.15 9.08
CA GLN A 101 -11.64 -7.04 10.28
C GLN A 101 -12.02 -5.83 11.14
N GLN A 102 -12.18 -4.66 10.53
CA GLN A 102 -12.61 -3.44 11.22
C GLN A 102 -13.97 -3.62 11.90
N ARG A 103 -14.94 -4.24 11.22
CA ARG A 103 -16.29 -4.53 11.77
C ARG A 103 -16.27 -5.54 12.92
N ASN A 104 -15.35 -6.48 12.88
CA ASN A 104 -15.16 -7.45 13.95
C ASN A 104 -14.35 -6.89 15.13
N GLY A 105 -14.06 -5.59 15.15
CA GLY A 105 -13.43 -4.90 16.27
C GLY A 105 -11.90 -4.98 16.29
N ALA A 106 -11.25 -5.37 15.17
CA ALA A 106 -9.81 -5.18 15.06
C ALA A 106 -9.46 -3.69 15.25
N CYS A 107 -8.31 -3.39 15.87
CA CYS A 107 -7.84 -2.00 15.98
C CYS A 107 -7.30 -1.51 14.63
N LEU A 108 -8.20 -1.34 13.68
CA LEU A 108 -7.92 -1.04 12.28
C LEU A 108 -8.90 0.04 11.81
N LYS A 109 -8.37 1.07 11.14
CA LYS A 109 -9.14 2.10 10.45
C LYS A 109 -8.79 2.06 8.97
N LEU A 110 -9.77 1.88 8.09
CA LEU A 110 -9.57 1.85 6.64
C LEU A 110 -10.05 3.17 6.01
N LEU A 111 -9.17 3.82 5.25
CA LEU A 111 -9.42 5.12 4.63
C LEU A 111 -9.16 5.13 3.11
N ALA A 112 -10.05 5.79 2.37
CA ALA A 112 -9.86 6.21 0.99
C ALA A 112 -9.26 7.63 0.99
N ILE A 113 -8.15 7.83 0.27
CA ILE A 113 -7.37 9.09 0.34
C ILE A 113 -7.08 9.75 -1.00
N ASP A 114 -7.49 9.16 -2.12
CA ASP A 114 -7.27 9.76 -3.44
C ASP A 114 -8.22 10.94 -3.67
N ALA A 115 -7.80 11.89 -4.49
CA ALA A 115 -8.64 13.01 -4.90
C ALA A 115 -9.69 12.53 -5.90
N GLY A 116 -10.93 12.91 -5.68
CA GLY A 116 -11.99 12.78 -6.67
C GLY A 116 -12.02 13.95 -7.64
N ASP A 117 -12.81 13.80 -8.70
CA ASP A 117 -13.05 14.87 -9.68
C ASP A 117 -13.71 16.12 -9.06
N ASP A 118 -14.28 15.98 -7.85
CA ASP A 118 -14.87 17.06 -7.06
C ASP A 118 -13.85 17.89 -6.27
N ILE A 119 -12.56 17.55 -6.33
CA ILE A 119 -11.48 18.22 -5.60
C ILE A 119 -10.61 19.02 -6.57
N ASP A 120 -10.60 20.35 -6.41
CA ASP A 120 -9.75 21.28 -7.17
C ASP A 120 -8.33 21.35 -6.58
N MET A 121 -7.62 20.22 -6.59
CA MET A 121 -6.27 20.07 -6.07
C MET A 121 -5.56 18.89 -6.75
N GLY A 122 -4.23 18.95 -6.83
CA GLY A 122 -3.44 17.82 -7.33
C GLY A 122 -3.62 16.57 -6.47
N ARG A 123 -3.74 15.39 -7.10
CA ARG A 123 -3.92 14.10 -6.42
C ARG A 123 -2.89 13.85 -5.32
N ASP A 124 -1.61 14.12 -5.62
CA ASP A 124 -0.51 13.95 -4.67
C ASP A 124 -0.60 14.89 -3.47
N GLU A 125 -0.97 16.14 -3.70
CA GLU A 125 -1.14 17.13 -2.65
C GLU A 125 -2.33 16.77 -1.75
N TRP A 126 -3.45 16.35 -2.34
CA TRP A 126 -4.62 15.90 -1.59
C TRP A 126 -4.33 14.64 -0.75
N MET A 127 -3.66 13.64 -1.33
CA MET A 127 -3.25 12.43 -0.61
C MET A 127 -2.29 12.77 0.53
N ALA A 128 -1.32 13.68 0.31
CA ALA A 128 -0.41 14.14 1.35
C ALA A 128 -1.17 14.83 2.50
N ILE A 129 -2.09 15.76 2.20
CA ILE A 129 -2.93 16.41 3.22
C ILE A 129 -3.78 15.38 3.97
N SER A 130 -4.35 14.40 3.26
CA SER A 130 -5.16 13.34 3.84
C SER A 130 -4.34 12.49 4.81
N LEU A 131 -3.11 12.12 4.46
CA LEU A 131 -2.20 11.35 5.30
C LEU A 131 -1.67 12.16 6.49
N ALA A 132 -1.30 13.42 6.27
CA ALA A 132 -0.80 14.34 7.29
C ALA A 132 -1.78 14.50 8.45
N ARG A 133 -3.10 14.56 8.16
CA ARG A 133 -4.16 14.66 9.17
C ARG A 133 -4.29 13.45 10.09
N LEU A 134 -3.70 12.31 9.72
CA LEU A 134 -3.78 11.05 10.47
C LEU A 134 -2.60 10.87 11.45
N VAL A 135 -1.54 11.66 11.29
CA VAL A 135 -0.35 11.57 12.14
C VAL A 135 -0.71 11.97 13.57
N GLY A 136 -0.27 11.16 14.54
CA GLY A 136 -0.55 11.36 15.96
C GLY A 136 -1.75 10.56 16.50
N GLU A 137 -2.58 9.98 15.63
CA GLU A 137 -3.64 9.06 16.07
C GLU A 137 -3.10 7.63 16.23
N THR A 138 -2.62 7.06 15.12
CA THR A 138 -2.09 5.71 15.01
C THR A 138 -1.04 5.68 13.89
N PRO A 139 -0.14 4.68 13.85
CA PRO A 139 0.71 4.47 12.68
C PRO A 139 -0.11 4.39 11.40
N VAL A 140 0.37 5.02 10.33
CA VAL A 140 -0.30 5.02 9.03
C VAL A 140 0.47 4.12 8.07
N LEU A 141 -0.25 3.20 7.42
CA LEU A 141 0.26 2.37 6.34
C LEU A 141 -0.56 2.63 5.07
N ALA A 142 0.07 3.19 4.04
CA ALA A 142 -0.57 3.54 2.78
C ALA A 142 -0.13 2.62 1.64
N LEU A 143 -1.07 2.21 0.79
CA LEU A 143 -0.79 1.53 -0.49
C LEU A 143 -1.16 2.47 -1.63
N LEU A 144 -0.16 2.92 -2.39
CA LEU A 144 -0.30 3.87 -3.50
C LEU A 144 0.43 3.34 -4.73
N GLY A 145 0.06 3.79 -5.92
CA GLY A 145 0.83 3.58 -7.14
C GLY A 145 2.24 4.15 -7.01
N SER A 146 3.24 3.45 -7.53
CA SER A 146 4.66 3.77 -7.28
C SER A 146 5.04 5.21 -7.65
N LEU A 147 4.37 5.81 -8.66
CA LEU A 147 4.59 7.20 -9.07
C LEU A 147 4.27 8.21 -7.95
N HIS A 148 3.30 7.89 -7.08
CA HIS A 148 2.93 8.71 -5.92
C HIS A 148 3.94 8.61 -4.76
N THR A 149 4.86 7.65 -4.81
CA THR A 149 5.73 7.27 -3.67
C THR A 149 7.20 7.59 -3.89
N LEU A 150 7.62 7.78 -5.14
CA LEU A 150 9.00 8.01 -5.53
C LEU A 150 9.38 9.49 -5.36
N LYS A 151 10.49 9.76 -4.69
CA LYS A 151 11.12 11.09 -4.70
C LYS A 151 11.77 11.30 -6.07
N LYS A 152 11.60 12.48 -6.65
CA LYS A 152 12.38 12.85 -7.84
C LYS A 152 13.85 12.99 -7.46
N VAL A 153 14.70 12.30 -8.20
CA VAL A 153 16.13 12.55 -8.09
C VAL A 153 16.44 13.69 -9.05
N ASN A 154 16.78 14.86 -8.49
CA ASN A 154 17.23 16.02 -9.25
C ASN A 154 18.64 15.77 -9.79
N TRP A 155 18.75 14.92 -10.80
CA TRP A 155 20.00 14.70 -11.56
C TRP A 155 20.35 15.92 -12.42
N ASP A 156 19.32 16.68 -12.84
CA ASP A 156 19.43 17.93 -13.59
C ASP A 156 18.28 18.87 -13.17
N LEU A 157 18.55 20.16 -13.02
CA LEU A 157 17.55 21.20 -12.76
C LEU A 157 16.52 21.31 -13.90
N SER A 158 16.80 20.79 -15.09
CA SER A 158 15.80 20.68 -16.16
C SER A 158 14.71 19.63 -15.88
N MET A 159 14.98 18.68 -14.97
CA MET A 159 14.05 17.61 -14.56
C MET A 159 13.18 17.97 -13.34
N THR A 160 13.33 19.17 -12.78
CA THR A 160 12.53 19.65 -11.62
C THR A 160 11.10 20.07 -11.99
N ASN A 161 10.74 20.07 -13.26
CA ASN A 161 9.50 20.69 -13.78
C ASN A 161 8.20 19.88 -13.57
N GLY A 162 8.14 18.95 -12.62
CA GLY A 162 6.88 18.25 -12.35
C GLY A 162 6.45 18.37 -10.89
N SER A 163 5.18 18.10 -10.63
CA SER A 163 4.61 18.10 -9.27
C SER A 163 5.32 17.11 -8.33
N PRO A 164 5.50 17.47 -7.04
CA PRO A 164 6.09 16.59 -6.05
C PRO A 164 5.17 15.38 -5.78
N SER A 165 5.77 14.24 -5.44
CA SER A 165 5.01 13.04 -5.05
C SER A 165 4.47 13.17 -3.62
N VAL A 166 3.51 12.31 -3.23
CA VAL A 166 2.94 12.29 -1.86
C VAL A 166 4.04 12.25 -0.80
N ALA A 167 5.02 11.38 -0.99
CA ALA A 167 6.10 11.19 -0.03
C ALA A 167 7.06 12.40 0.03
N GLU A 168 7.25 13.10 -1.09
CA GLU A 168 8.02 14.34 -1.16
C GLU A 168 7.30 15.48 -0.44
N VAL A 169 6.01 15.70 -0.73
CA VAL A 169 5.18 16.72 -0.05
C VAL A 169 5.19 16.53 1.47
N LEU A 170 4.93 15.30 1.94
CA LEU A 170 4.93 14.99 3.37
C LEU A 170 6.30 15.19 4.02
N SER A 171 7.38 14.83 3.31
CA SER A 171 8.74 15.04 3.80
C SER A 171 9.08 16.52 3.92
N GLU A 172 8.72 17.34 2.93
CA GLU A 172 8.96 18.80 2.95
C GLU A 172 8.19 19.49 4.08
N GLN A 173 7.03 18.94 4.47
CA GLN A 173 6.24 19.37 5.62
C GLN A 173 6.81 18.90 6.97
N GLY A 174 7.89 18.10 6.98
CA GLY A 174 8.55 17.64 8.20
C GLY A 174 7.96 16.38 8.83
N TYR A 175 7.08 15.65 8.13
CA TYR A 175 6.53 14.39 8.62
C TYR A 175 7.55 13.26 8.54
N ASN A 176 7.48 12.32 9.50
CA ASN A 176 8.28 11.11 9.47
C ASN A 176 7.70 10.10 8.46
N VAL A 177 8.17 10.19 7.23
CA VAL A 177 7.75 9.31 6.13
C VAL A 177 8.80 8.24 5.85
N LYS A 178 8.34 7.03 5.57
CA LYS A 178 9.12 5.95 4.96
C LYS A 178 8.38 5.46 3.73
N SER A 179 9.00 5.63 2.57
CA SER A 179 8.46 5.14 1.31
C SER A 179 9.25 3.93 0.83
N TYR A 180 8.52 2.92 0.36
CA TYR A 180 9.04 1.67 -0.18
C TYR A 180 8.36 1.38 -1.52
N PRO A 181 8.73 2.07 -2.61
CA PRO A 181 8.37 1.68 -3.96
C PRO A 181 8.86 0.25 -4.24
N GLN A 182 7.97 -0.53 -4.83
CA GLN A 182 8.23 -1.89 -5.29
C GLN A 182 8.67 -1.83 -6.75
N VAL A 183 9.86 -2.35 -7.03
CA VAL A 183 10.31 -2.57 -8.40
C VAL A 183 10.05 -4.03 -8.74
N GLY A 184 9.17 -4.26 -9.71
CA GLY A 184 9.07 -5.56 -10.37
C GLY A 184 10.32 -5.79 -11.20
N LEU A 185 11.01 -6.91 -11.00
CA LEU A 185 11.99 -7.36 -11.99
C LEU A 185 11.19 -7.92 -13.16
N ASP A 186 11.39 -7.34 -14.35
CA ASP A 186 10.81 -7.88 -15.57
C ASP A 186 11.16 -9.37 -15.68
N THR A 187 10.15 -10.18 -15.97
CA THR A 187 10.29 -11.63 -16.18
C THR A 187 11.18 -11.98 -17.38
N GLU A 188 11.59 -10.99 -18.17
CA GLU A 188 12.60 -11.11 -19.22
C GLU A 188 14.02 -11.35 -18.67
N CYS A 189 14.30 -10.97 -17.42
CA CYS A 189 15.53 -11.35 -16.72
C CYS A 189 15.29 -12.65 -15.96
N GLY A 190 15.66 -13.78 -16.57
CA GLY A 190 15.31 -15.14 -16.16
C GLY A 190 15.29 -15.45 -14.65
N ASN A 191 14.15 -16.00 -14.23
CA ASN A 191 13.84 -16.81 -13.06
C ASN A 191 14.00 -16.20 -11.65
N SER A 192 12.86 -16.24 -10.94
CA SER A 192 12.55 -15.69 -9.61
C SER A 192 12.21 -14.19 -9.66
N LEU A 193 10.91 -13.88 -9.54
CA LEU A 193 10.44 -12.54 -9.19
C LEU A 193 11.03 -12.18 -7.82
N GLN A 194 12.19 -11.54 -7.82
CA GLN A 194 12.80 -10.97 -6.62
C GLN A 194 12.44 -9.49 -6.57
N TYR A 195 11.48 -9.13 -5.74
CA TYR A 195 11.16 -7.71 -5.53
C TYR A 195 12.23 -7.07 -4.66
N ARG A 196 12.67 -5.88 -5.08
CA ARG A 196 13.54 -5.04 -4.28
C ARG A 196 12.73 -3.84 -3.77
N LEU A 197 12.54 -3.78 -2.46
CA LEU A 197 12.09 -2.54 -1.81
C LEU A 197 13.23 -1.54 -1.86
N ILE A 198 12.94 -0.34 -2.37
CA ILE A 198 13.89 0.77 -2.31
C ILE A 198 13.46 1.67 -1.17
N SER A 199 14.22 1.67 -0.07
CA SER A 199 13.94 2.61 1.02
C SER A 199 14.39 4.01 0.63
N ALA A 200 13.44 4.93 0.52
CA ALA A 200 13.75 6.36 0.47
C ALA A 200 13.84 6.88 1.91
N LYS A 201 15.05 7.31 2.33
CA LYS A 201 15.23 8.10 3.55
C LYS A 201 15.22 9.57 3.18
N TYR A 202 14.27 10.29 3.76
CA TYR A 202 14.21 11.74 3.68
C TYR A 202 15.02 12.32 4.85
N THR A 203 16.00 13.17 4.53
CA THR A 203 16.88 13.89 5.47
C THR A 203 16.74 15.37 5.23
#